data_AF-A0A8T1S8I3-F1
#
_entry.id   AF-A0A8T1S8I3-F1
#
_cell.length_a   1.000
_cell.length_b   1.000
_cell.length_c   1.000
_cell.angle_alpha   90.00
_cell.angle_beta   90.00
_cell.angle_gamma   90.00
#
_symmetry.space_group_name_H-M   'P 1'
#
loop_
_entity.id
_entity.type
_entity.pdbx_description
1 polymer ?
#
loop_
_entity_poly.entity_id
_entity_poly.type
_entity_poly.pdbx_seq_one_letter_code
_entity_poly.pdbx_strand_id
1 'polypeptide(L)'
;MEPGEYRRRGKEMVDYICQYLSNVRERRVTPDVQPGYMRAQLPDSAPGEPDSWDNIFGDIEKIIMPGVVHWQSPHMHAYFPALTSWPSLLGDMLADAINCLGFTWASSPACTELEMNVMDWLAKMLGLPDTFLHHHPDSQGGGVLQSTVSESTLIALLAARKNKILEMKALEPDTDESTLNSRLVAYASDQAHSSVEKAGLIALVKMKFLPVGENFAL
;
A
#
# COMPACT_ATOMS: atom_id res chain seq x y z
N MET A 1 -8.91 -24.89 -14.84
CA MET A 1 -7.67 -25.43 -14.26
C MET A 1 -8.03 -26.26 -13.04
N GLU A 2 -7.59 -27.51 -12.99
CA GLU A 2 -7.83 -28.44 -11.87
C GLU A 2 -6.64 -28.47 -10.89
N PRO A 3 -6.77 -29.00 -9.65
CA PRO A 3 -5.69 -28.99 -8.66
C PRO A 3 -4.37 -29.63 -9.12
N GLY A 4 -4.45 -30.69 -9.92
CA GLY A 4 -3.26 -31.34 -10.51
C GLY A 4 -2.52 -30.42 -11.48
N GLU A 5 -3.26 -29.64 -12.25
CA GLU A 5 -2.69 -28.63 -13.15
C GLU A 5 -2.15 -27.44 -12.36
N TYR A 6 -2.88 -26.93 -11.36
CA TYR A 6 -2.40 -25.89 -10.45
C TYR A 6 -1.04 -26.24 -9.83
N ARG A 7 -0.87 -27.46 -9.31
CA ARG A 7 0.43 -27.89 -8.75
C ARG A 7 1.56 -27.86 -9.75
N ARG A 8 1.29 -28.12 -11.03
CA ARG A 8 2.27 -28.06 -12.10
C ARG A 8 2.58 -26.61 -12.48
N ARG A 9 1.56 -25.79 -12.69
CA ARG A 9 1.68 -24.39 -13.10
C ARG A 9 2.22 -23.48 -11.99
N GLY A 10 1.89 -23.76 -10.73
CA GLY A 10 2.47 -23.08 -9.58
C GLY A 10 3.99 -23.28 -9.48
N LYS A 11 4.48 -24.50 -9.76
CA LYS A 11 5.94 -24.76 -9.83
C LYS A 11 6.59 -24.03 -11.00
N GLU A 12 5.96 -24.05 -12.17
CA GLU A 12 6.41 -23.30 -13.34
C GLU A 12 6.52 -21.78 -13.04
N MET A 13 5.56 -21.22 -12.32
CA MET A 13 5.60 -19.81 -11.88
C MET A 13 6.72 -19.55 -10.86
N VAL A 14 6.93 -20.45 -9.89
CA VAL A 14 8.04 -20.33 -8.91
C VAL A 14 9.39 -20.32 -9.62
N ASP A 15 9.61 -21.23 -10.56
CA ASP A 15 10.84 -21.32 -11.34
C ASP A 15 11.05 -20.05 -12.18
N TYR A 16 9.98 -19.52 -12.79
CA TYR A 16 10.01 -18.26 -13.52
C TYR A 16 10.38 -17.06 -12.67
N ILE A 17 9.74 -16.90 -11.50
CA ILE A 17 10.01 -15.79 -10.58
C ILE A 17 11.47 -15.84 -10.10
N CYS A 18 11.97 -17.04 -9.77
CA CYS A 18 13.35 -17.25 -9.38
C CYS A 18 14.33 -16.79 -10.48
N GLN A 19 14.09 -17.22 -11.72
CA GLN A 19 14.90 -16.83 -12.87
C GLN A 19 14.81 -15.32 -13.15
N TYR A 20 13.61 -14.75 -13.09
CA TYR A 20 13.38 -13.32 -13.31
C TYR A 20 14.13 -12.45 -12.31
N LEU A 21 13.95 -12.68 -11.00
CA LEU A 21 14.57 -11.86 -9.95
C LEU A 21 16.09 -12.08 -9.87
N SER A 22 16.59 -13.28 -10.16
CA SER A 22 18.04 -13.56 -10.15
C SER A 22 18.78 -12.85 -11.29
N ASN A 23 18.12 -12.66 -12.44
CA ASN A 23 18.72 -12.11 -13.66
C ASN A 23 18.15 -10.73 -14.03
N VAL A 24 17.41 -10.08 -13.13
CA VAL A 24 16.74 -8.78 -13.41
C VAL A 24 17.72 -7.67 -13.84
N ARG A 25 19.01 -7.77 -13.48
CA ARG A 25 20.08 -6.84 -13.90
C ARG A 25 20.24 -6.79 -15.43
N GLU A 26 19.93 -7.88 -16.13
CA GLU A 26 20.08 -8.00 -17.58
C GLU A 26 18.98 -7.25 -18.35
N ARG A 27 17.89 -6.85 -17.66
CA ARG A 27 16.77 -6.16 -18.28
C ARG A 27 16.96 -4.65 -18.25
N ARG A 28 16.54 -3.99 -19.34
CA ARG A 28 16.44 -2.51 -19.40
C ARG A 28 15.40 -2.04 -18.39
N VAL A 29 15.81 -1.25 -17.39
CA VAL A 29 14.94 -0.84 -16.26
C VAL A 29 13.65 -0.15 -16.72
N THR A 30 13.76 0.80 -17.64
CA THR A 30 12.62 1.56 -18.16
C THR A 30 12.28 1.11 -19.58
N PRO A 31 11.02 0.75 -19.87
CA PRO A 31 10.62 0.19 -21.15
C PRO A 31 10.72 1.20 -22.31
N ASP A 32 10.75 0.71 -23.54
CA ASP A 32 10.75 1.50 -24.78
C ASP A 32 9.38 1.47 -25.45
N VAL A 33 8.39 2.07 -24.81
CA VAL A 33 7.00 2.01 -25.24
C VAL A 33 6.34 3.38 -25.12
N GLN A 34 5.26 3.59 -25.87
CA GLN A 34 4.43 4.80 -25.80
C GLN A 34 3.09 4.51 -25.10
N PRO A 35 2.45 5.51 -24.48
CA PRO A 35 1.11 5.34 -23.93
C PRO A 35 0.14 4.75 -24.96
N GLY A 36 -0.52 3.65 -24.60
CA GLY A 36 -1.44 2.91 -25.47
C GLY A 36 -0.84 1.70 -26.22
N TYR A 37 0.48 1.44 -26.13
CA TYR A 37 1.16 0.35 -26.87
C TYR A 37 0.53 -1.04 -26.71
N MET A 38 -0.04 -1.34 -25.53
CA MET A 38 -0.59 -2.65 -25.21
C MET A 38 -1.94 -2.92 -25.89
N ARG A 39 -2.71 -1.86 -26.22
CA ARG A 39 -4.08 -2.01 -26.75
C ARG A 39 -4.11 -2.83 -28.04
N ALA A 40 -3.14 -2.61 -28.93
CA ALA A 40 -3.06 -3.35 -30.21
C ALA A 40 -2.52 -4.79 -30.07
N GLN A 41 -2.05 -5.18 -28.89
CA GLN A 41 -1.50 -6.51 -28.63
C GLN A 41 -2.49 -7.43 -27.92
N LEU A 42 -3.59 -6.90 -27.41
CA LEU A 42 -4.64 -7.64 -26.72
C LEU A 42 -5.89 -7.76 -27.58
N PRO A 43 -6.71 -8.80 -27.38
CA PRO A 43 -8.05 -8.87 -27.96
C PRO A 43 -8.93 -7.69 -27.50
N ASP A 44 -9.80 -7.21 -28.38
CA ASP A 44 -10.76 -6.14 -28.06
C ASP A 44 -11.88 -6.57 -27.09
N SER A 45 -11.95 -7.87 -26.72
CA SER A 45 -12.93 -8.43 -25.81
C SER A 45 -12.35 -9.62 -25.06
N ALA A 46 -12.84 -9.88 -23.85
CA ALA A 46 -12.47 -11.07 -23.09
C ALA A 46 -12.84 -12.35 -23.85
N PRO A 47 -12.05 -13.43 -23.72
CA PRO A 47 -12.34 -14.67 -24.43
C PRO A 47 -13.63 -15.30 -23.89
N GLY A 48 -14.48 -15.81 -24.80
CA GLY A 48 -15.72 -16.49 -24.41
C GLY A 48 -15.50 -17.90 -23.86
N GLU A 49 -14.34 -18.48 -24.13
CA GLU A 49 -13.88 -19.79 -23.65
C GLU A 49 -12.54 -19.65 -22.94
N PRO A 50 -12.17 -20.58 -22.05
CA PRO A 50 -10.89 -20.51 -21.35
C PRO A 50 -9.69 -20.55 -22.32
N ASP A 51 -8.79 -19.58 -22.19
CA ASP A 51 -7.49 -19.64 -22.83
C ASP A 51 -6.61 -20.73 -22.23
N SER A 52 -5.70 -21.27 -23.04
CA SER A 52 -4.71 -22.21 -22.53
C SER A 52 -3.70 -21.51 -21.62
N TRP A 53 -3.27 -22.19 -20.55
CA TRP A 53 -2.22 -21.66 -19.67
C TRP A 53 -0.93 -21.36 -20.42
N ASP A 54 -0.58 -22.15 -21.43
CA ASP A 54 0.66 -21.94 -22.19
C ASP A 54 0.64 -20.60 -22.96
N ASN A 55 -0.53 -20.18 -23.45
CA ASN A 55 -0.72 -18.85 -24.03
C ASN A 55 -0.59 -17.76 -22.96
N ILE A 56 -1.30 -17.90 -21.83
CA ILE A 56 -1.28 -16.93 -20.72
C ILE A 56 0.15 -16.72 -20.20
N PHE A 57 0.87 -17.83 -19.97
CA PHE A 57 2.23 -17.80 -19.48
C PHE A 57 3.21 -17.25 -20.52
N GLY A 58 3.04 -17.58 -21.80
CA GLY A 58 3.82 -17.04 -22.90
C GLY A 58 3.65 -15.52 -23.08
N ASP A 59 2.45 -15.00 -22.81
CA ASP A 59 2.15 -13.57 -22.93
C ASP A 59 2.85 -12.71 -21.86
N ILE A 60 3.33 -13.31 -20.76
CA ILE A 60 4.11 -12.61 -19.73
C ILE A 60 5.35 -11.96 -20.35
N GLU A 61 6.18 -12.71 -21.08
CA GLU A 61 7.39 -12.16 -21.71
C GLU A 61 7.09 -11.43 -23.00
N LYS A 62 6.05 -11.86 -23.74
CA LYS A 62 5.74 -11.32 -25.07
C LYS A 62 5.05 -9.97 -25.02
N ILE A 63 4.14 -9.74 -24.06
CA ILE A 63 3.25 -8.57 -24.03
C ILE A 63 3.45 -7.75 -22.75
N ILE A 64 3.57 -8.42 -21.60
CA ILE A 64 3.63 -7.74 -20.29
C ILE A 64 5.02 -7.14 -20.04
N MET A 65 6.07 -7.97 -19.99
CA MET A 65 7.43 -7.54 -19.65
C MET A 65 7.98 -6.39 -20.51
N PRO A 66 7.67 -6.26 -21.82
CA PRO A 66 8.14 -5.12 -22.62
C PRO A 66 7.68 -3.74 -22.14
N GLY A 67 6.62 -3.65 -21.33
CA GLY A 67 6.16 -2.39 -20.71
C GLY A 67 6.36 -2.32 -19.20
N VAL A 68 7.03 -3.30 -18.59
CA VAL A 68 7.30 -3.29 -17.15
C VAL A 68 8.48 -2.38 -16.85
N VAL A 69 8.33 -1.51 -15.84
CA VAL A 69 9.48 -0.90 -15.17
C VAL A 69 10.02 -1.90 -14.14
N HIS A 70 11.28 -2.31 -14.28
CA HIS A 70 11.85 -3.36 -13.41
C HIS A 70 12.32 -2.80 -12.07
N TRP A 71 11.38 -2.57 -11.14
CA TRP A 71 11.63 -2.01 -9.80
C TRP A 71 12.65 -2.78 -8.95
N GLN A 72 12.78 -4.09 -9.17
CA GLN A 72 13.75 -4.93 -8.43
C GLN A 72 15.15 -4.92 -9.05
N SER A 73 15.34 -4.21 -10.17
CA SER A 73 16.66 -4.05 -10.77
C SER A 73 17.55 -3.21 -9.85
N PRO A 74 18.80 -3.62 -9.59
CA PRO A 74 19.80 -2.79 -8.92
C PRO A 74 20.12 -1.48 -9.65
N HIS A 75 19.70 -1.35 -10.91
CA HIS A 75 19.82 -0.12 -11.70
C HIS A 75 18.58 0.80 -11.58
N MET A 76 17.58 0.42 -10.78
CA MET A 76 16.43 1.28 -10.44
C MET A 76 16.83 2.28 -9.37
N HIS A 77 16.92 3.55 -9.75
CA HIS A 77 17.27 4.67 -8.85
C HIS A 77 16.27 5.82 -8.88
N ALA A 78 15.06 5.59 -9.44
CA ALA A 78 13.96 6.54 -9.37
C ALA A 78 13.10 6.29 -8.12
N TYR A 79 12.48 7.35 -7.59
CA TYR A 79 11.61 7.32 -6.40
C TYR A 79 12.32 6.73 -5.15
N PHE A 80 11.52 6.33 -4.14
CA PHE A 80 11.99 5.46 -3.06
C PHE A 80 11.79 3.98 -3.43
N PRO A 81 12.57 3.06 -2.84
CA PRO A 81 12.47 1.63 -3.15
C PRO A 81 11.11 1.02 -2.78
N ALA A 82 10.61 0.15 -3.64
CA ALA A 82 9.50 -0.78 -3.35
C ALA A 82 10.04 -2.20 -3.54
N LEU A 83 10.67 -2.73 -2.49
CA LEU A 83 11.44 -3.98 -2.56
C LEU A 83 10.57 -5.20 -2.25
N THR A 84 10.78 -6.29 -2.98
CA THR A 84 10.23 -7.61 -2.66
C THR A 84 11.32 -8.55 -2.13
N SER A 85 10.91 -9.66 -1.54
CA SER A 85 11.82 -10.70 -1.05
C SER A 85 11.16 -12.08 -1.11
N TRP A 86 11.98 -13.14 -1.17
CA TRP A 86 11.47 -14.52 -1.23
C TRP A 86 10.49 -14.86 -0.10
N PRO A 87 10.74 -14.49 1.18
CA PRO A 87 9.77 -14.76 2.25
C PRO A 87 8.46 -13.98 2.08
N SER A 88 8.52 -12.75 1.56
CA SER A 88 7.31 -11.94 1.31
C SER A 88 6.39 -12.61 0.30
N LEU A 89 6.95 -13.13 -0.80
CA LEU A 89 6.18 -13.82 -1.83
C LEU A 89 5.52 -15.10 -1.28
N LEU A 90 6.24 -15.87 -0.46
CA LEU A 90 5.68 -17.08 0.15
C LEU A 90 4.56 -16.78 1.16
N GLY A 91 4.70 -15.69 1.92
CA GLY A 91 3.66 -15.23 2.84
C GLY A 91 2.37 -14.87 2.10
N ASP A 92 2.48 -14.09 1.03
CA ASP A 92 1.33 -13.65 0.24
C ASP A 92 0.67 -14.80 -0.52
N MET A 93 1.45 -15.76 -1.04
CA MET A 93 0.91 -16.99 -1.62
C MET A 93 0.01 -17.77 -0.65
N LEU A 94 0.36 -17.79 0.65
CA LEU A 94 -0.47 -18.42 1.67
C LEU A 94 -1.69 -17.56 2.03
N ALA A 95 -1.50 -16.25 2.16
CA ALA A 95 -2.59 -15.31 2.45
C ALA A 95 -3.67 -15.37 1.36
N ASP A 96 -3.28 -15.36 0.09
CA ASP A 96 -4.15 -15.47 -1.07
C ASP A 96 -4.89 -16.81 -1.12
N ALA A 97 -4.24 -17.91 -0.70
CA ALA A 97 -4.89 -19.22 -0.66
C ALA A 97 -5.94 -19.33 0.45
N ILE A 98 -5.70 -18.70 1.61
CA ILE A 98 -6.66 -18.64 2.71
C ILE A 98 -7.82 -17.68 2.38
N ASN A 99 -7.49 -16.54 1.74
CA ASN A 99 -8.43 -15.51 1.27
C ASN A 99 -9.49 -15.11 2.31
N CYS A 100 -9.09 -15.02 3.58
CA CYS A 100 -9.99 -14.60 4.65
C CYS A 100 -10.08 -13.07 4.72
N LEU A 101 -11.19 -12.55 5.26
CA LEU A 101 -11.40 -11.11 5.46
C LEU A 101 -11.48 -10.80 6.95
N GLY A 102 -10.63 -9.87 7.42
CA GLY A 102 -10.49 -9.50 8.84
C GLY A 102 -11.22 -8.22 9.25
N PHE A 103 -12.40 -7.91 8.68
CA PHE A 103 -13.12 -6.67 9.00
C PHE A 103 -13.67 -6.62 10.44
N THR A 104 -13.79 -7.77 11.10
CA THR A 104 -13.98 -7.88 12.56
C THR A 104 -13.16 -9.06 13.06
N TRP A 105 -12.91 -9.11 14.37
CA TRP A 105 -12.24 -10.27 14.98
C TRP A 105 -12.94 -11.59 14.63
N ALA A 106 -14.28 -11.63 14.67
CA ALA A 106 -15.05 -12.84 14.39
C ALA A 106 -15.00 -13.30 12.92
N SER A 107 -14.71 -12.40 11.97
CA SER A 107 -14.65 -12.77 10.54
C SER A 107 -13.37 -13.53 10.19
N SER A 108 -12.28 -13.29 10.91
CA SER A 108 -11.08 -14.12 10.90
C SER A 108 -10.16 -13.77 12.09
N PRO A 109 -10.25 -14.49 13.22
CA PRO A 109 -9.47 -14.14 14.42
C PRO A 109 -7.97 -14.10 14.17
N ALA A 110 -7.45 -15.07 13.41
CA ALA A 110 -6.03 -15.14 13.09
C ALA A 110 -5.54 -13.92 12.29
N CYS A 111 -6.39 -13.33 11.44
CA CYS A 111 -6.04 -12.13 10.68
C CYS A 111 -5.78 -10.94 11.60
N THR A 112 -6.64 -10.71 12.60
CA THR A 112 -6.48 -9.62 13.57
C THR A 112 -5.38 -9.89 14.58
N GLU A 113 -5.36 -11.08 15.19
CA GLU A 113 -4.42 -11.42 16.26
C GLU A 113 -2.97 -11.44 15.78
N LEU A 114 -2.72 -11.98 14.57
CA LEU A 114 -1.37 -12.01 14.01
C LEU A 114 -0.89 -10.58 13.71
N GLU A 115 -1.75 -9.72 13.15
CA GLU A 115 -1.41 -8.33 12.89
C GLU A 115 -1.05 -7.59 14.17
N MET A 116 -1.86 -7.70 15.24
CA MET A 116 -1.58 -7.04 16.52
C MET A 116 -0.22 -7.44 17.09
N ASN A 117 0.10 -8.73 17.09
CA ASN A 117 1.37 -9.23 17.63
C ASN A 117 2.58 -8.80 16.78
N VAL A 118 2.47 -8.86 15.45
CA VAL A 118 3.56 -8.47 14.54
C VAL A 118 3.77 -6.96 14.56
N MET A 119 2.71 -6.15 14.68
CA MET A 119 2.83 -4.71 14.81
C MET A 119 3.53 -4.30 16.12
N ASP A 120 3.31 -5.02 17.22
CA ASP A 120 4.09 -4.84 18.45
C ASP A 120 5.57 -5.17 18.25
N TRP A 121 5.88 -6.25 17.51
CA TRP A 121 7.26 -6.58 17.17
C TRP A 121 7.92 -5.47 16.35
N LEU A 122 7.21 -4.96 15.33
CA LEU A 122 7.72 -3.89 14.48
C LEU A 122 7.93 -2.58 15.24
N ALA A 123 7.00 -2.20 16.11
CA ALA A 123 7.14 -1.02 16.97
C ALA A 123 8.39 -1.12 17.87
N LYS A 124 8.65 -2.30 18.47
CA LYS A 124 9.86 -2.57 19.25
C LYS A 124 11.13 -2.52 18.40
N MET A 125 11.12 -3.08 17.20
CA MET A 125 12.27 -3.05 16.27
C MET A 125 12.64 -1.62 15.85
N LEU A 126 11.65 -0.73 15.74
CA LEU A 126 11.84 0.68 15.42
C LEU A 126 12.20 1.55 16.63
N GLY A 127 12.17 0.98 17.85
CA GLY A 127 12.38 1.74 19.09
C GLY A 127 11.29 2.77 19.38
N LEU A 128 10.04 2.50 18.95
CA LEU A 128 8.92 3.38 19.24
C LEU A 128 8.50 3.29 20.71
N PRO A 129 7.90 4.36 21.28
CA PRO A 129 7.34 4.34 22.63
C PRO A 129 6.36 3.18 22.89
N ASP A 130 6.39 2.65 24.11
CA ASP A 130 5.52 1.53 24.51
C ASP A 130 4.01 1.85 24.45
N THR A 131 3.64 3.14 24.42
CA THR A 131 2.24 3.59 24.21
C THR A 131 1.71 3.29 22.81
N PHE A 132 2.55 2.81 21.88
CA PHE A 132 2.13 2.33 20.57
C PHE A 132 1.94 0.81 20.50
N LEU A 133 2.23 0.08 21.59
CA LEU A 133 2.05 -1.37 21.65
C LEU A 133 0.60 -1.72 22.03
N HIS A 134 0.01 -2.70 21.37
CA HIS A 134 -1.31 -3.25 21.69
C HIS A 134 -1.34 -3.89 23.08
N HIS A 135 -0.26 -4.60 23.45
CA HIS A 135 -0.24 -5.44 24.65
C HIS A 135 0.50 -4.80 25.84
N HIS A 136 0.85 -3.51 25.77
CA HIS A 136 1.47 -2.82 26.91
C HIS A 136 0.38 -2.36 27.91
N PRO A 137 0.51 -2.62 29.23
CA PRO A 137 -0.56 -2.36 30.20
C PRO A 137 -1.09 -0.93 30.23
N ASP A 138 -0.21 0.06 30.04
CA ASP A 138 -0.56 1.48 30.08
C ASP A 138 -0.91 2.06 28.69
N SER A 139 -0.93 1.23 27.65
CA SER A 139 -1.22 1.68 26.29
C SER A 139 -2.71 1.91 26.09
N GLN A 140 -3.03 2.97 25.35
CA GLN A 140 -4.36 3.24 24.78
C GLN A 140 -4.30 3.22 23.24
N GLY A 141 -3.20 2.73 22.68
CA GLY A 141 -2.90 2.74 21.25
C GLY A 141 -2.59 1.35 20.70
N GLY A 142 -2.09 1.32 19.48
CA GLY A 142 -1.74 0.11 18.75
C GLY A 142 -1.36 0.41 17.31
N GLY A 143 -0.65 -0.52 16.66
CA GLY A 143 -0.31 -0.45 15.23
C GLY A 143 -1.33 -1.18 14.36
N VAL A 144 -1.65 -0.64 13.19
CA VAL A 144 -2.56 -1.27 12.21
C VAL A 144 -1.92 -1.20 10.82
N LEU A 145 -2.03 -2.26 10.03
CA LEU A 145 -1.56 -2.25 8.65
C LEU A 145 -2.50 -1.40 7.78
N GLN A 146 -1.92 -0.65 6.85
CA GLN A 146 -2.61 0.14 5.85
C GLN A 146 -1.89 -0.05 4.52
N SER A 147 -2.60 0.13 3.40
CA SER A 147 -2.02 -0.09 2.06
C SER A 147 -1.03 1.00 1.68
N THR A 148 -1.22 2.24 2.13
CA THR A 148 -0.34 3.36 1.81
C THR A 148 -0.16 4.35 2.96
N VAL A 149 1.00 5.03 2.99
CA VAL A 149 1.24 6.19 3.87
C VAL A 149 0.27 7.35 3.58
N SER A 150 -0.21 7.47 2.34
CA SER A 150 -1.20 8.49 1.95
C SER A 150 -2.52 8.30 2.68
N GLU A 151 -3.01 7.06 2.78
CA GLU A 151 -4.22 6.72 3.53
C GLU A 151 -4.00 6.92 5.03
N SER A 152 -2.86 6.47 5.58
CA SER A 152 -2.54 6.70 7.00
C SER A 152 -2.51 8.19 7.36
N THR A 153 -1.94 9.03 6.48
CA THR A 153 -1.95 10.50 6.64
C THR A 153 -3.36 11.06 6.63
N LEU A 154 -4.20 10.60 5.69
CA LEU A 154 -5.60 10.99 5.62
C LEU A 154 -6.36 10.55 6.89
N ILE A 155 -6.22 9.30 7.32
CA ILE A 155 -6.86 8.76 8.53
C ILE A 155 -6.48 9.59 9.76
N ALA A 156 -5.20 9.91 9.92
CA ALA A 156 -4.73 10.78 11.00
C ALA A 156 -5.39 12.17 10.96
N LEU A 157 -5.48 12.79 9.77
CA LEU A 157 -6.16 14.07 9.59
C LEU A 157 -7.67 14.00 9.89
N LEU A 158 -8.33 12.92 9.44
CA LEU A 158 -9.75 12.67 9.69
C LEU A 158 -10.05 12.47 11.18
N ALA A 159 -9.20 11.73 11.89
CA ALA A 159 -9.31 11.54 13.33
C ALA A 159 -9.09 12.86 14.08
N ALA A 160 -8.02 13.59 13.75
CA ALA A 160 -7.68 14.87 14.37
C ALA A 160 -8.80 15.90 14.19
N ARG A 161 -9.30 16.10 12.95
CA ARG A 161 -10.38 17.06 12.68
C ARG A 161 -11.65 16.66 13.42
N LYS A 162 -12.00 15.36 13.44
CA LYS A 162 -13.26 14.90 14.04
C LYS A 162 -13.23 15.07 15.55
N ASN A 163 -12.10 14.74 16.19
CA ASN A 163 -11.91 14.98 17.61
C ASN A 163 -12.07 16.47 17.96
N LYS A 164 -11.45 17.37 17.19
CA LYS A 164 -11.57 18.81 17.45
C LYS A 164 -12.98 19.35 17.21
N ILE A 165 -13.68 18.85 16.19
CA ILE A 165 -15.08 19.18 15.93
C ILE A 165 -15.98 18.77 17.09
N LEU A 166 -15.77 17.58 17.67
CA LEU A 166 -16.54 17.12 18.83
C LEU A 166 -16.31 18.01 20.05
N GLU A 167 -15.07 18.46 20.29
CA GLU A 167 -14.76 19.43 21.34
C GLU A 167 -15.47 20.77 21.10
N MET A 168 -15.46 21.28 19.87
CA MET A 168 -16.16 22.52 19.51
C MET A 168 -17.69 22.39 19.61
N LYS A 169 -18.25 21.23 19.24
CA LYS A 169 -19.68 20.91 19.37
C LYS A 169 -20.16 20.96 20.82
N ALA A 170 -19.31 20.66 21.80
CA ALA A 170 -19.67 20.79 23.22
C ALA A 170 -19.95 22.25 23.63
N LEU A 171 -19.38 23.22 22.91
CA LEU A 171 -19.56 24.67 23.13
C LEU A 171 -20.61 25.27 22.18
N GLU A 172 -20.72 24.71 20.96
CA GLU A 172 -21.59 25.17 19.88
C GLU A 172 -22.46 24.00 19.35
N PRO A 173 -23.41 23.47 20.14
CA PRO A 173 -24.11 22.21 19.83
C PRO A 173 -24.94 22.28 18.54
N ASP A 174 -25.50 23.45 18.22
CA ASP A 174 -26.36 23.66 17.05
C ASP A 174 -25.56 23.92 15.77
N THR A 175 -24.24 24.16 15.85
CA THR A 175 -23.41 24.45 14.68
C THR A 175 -23.10 23.16 13.90
N ASP A 176 -23.33 23.16 12.60
CA ASP A 176 -23.00 22.02 11.73
C ASP A 176 -21.50 21.67 11.75
N GLU A 177 -21.18 20.37 11.68
CA GLU A 177 -19.79 19.90 11.75
C GLU A 177 -18.91 20.40 10.60
N SER A 178 -19.47 20.53 9.40
CA SER A 178 -18.75 21.07 8.24
C SER A 178 -18.47 22.56 8.41
N THR A 179 -19.39 23.29 9.05
CA THR A 179 -19.17 24.70 9.42
C THR A 179 -18.02 24.82 10.42
N LEU A 180 -17.96 23.94 11.43
CA LEU A 180 -16.82 23.89 12.37
C LEU A 180 -15.52 23.51 11.65
N ASN A 181 -15.56 22.54 10.72
CA ASN A 181 -14.42 22.12 9.92
C ASN A 181 -13.83 23.28 9.09
N SER A 182 -14.67 24.17 8.56
CA SER A 182 -14.22 25.34 7.78
C SER A 182 -13.32 26.32 8.57
N ARG A 183 -13.34 26.24 9.91
CA ARG A 183 -12.51 27.03 10.81
C ARG A 183 -11.15 26.39 11.08
N LEU A 184 -10.99 25.09 10.77
CA LEU A 184 -9.77 24.35 11.03
C LEU A 184 -8.67 24.67 10.01
N VAL A 185 -7.43 24.56 10.47
CA VAL A 185 -6.22 24.64 9.67
C VAL A 185 -5.22 23.60 10.16
N ALA A 186 -4.58 22.91 9.23
CA ALA A 186 -3.50 21.98 9.50
C ALA A 186 -2.22 22.44 8.79
N TYR A 187 -1.08 21.95 9.28
CA TYR A 187 0.24 22.44 8.91
C TYR A 187 1.15 21.29 8.49
N ALA A 188 2.07 21.57 7.57
CA ALA A 188 3.17 20.68 7.21
C ALA A 188 4.36 21.49 6.68
N SER A 189 5.51 20.84 6.48
CA SER A 189 6.65 21.41 5.78
C SER A 189 6.32 21.68 4.31
N ASP A 190 6.90 22.71 3.70
CA ASP A 190 6.87 22.91 2.24
C ASP A 190 7.60 21.82 1.43
N GLN A 191 8.34 20.92 2.12
CA GLN A 191 8.92 19.70 1.56
C GLN A 191 8.05 18.45 1.78
N ALA A 192 6.87 18.58 2.40
CA ALA A 192 6.01 17.45 2.67
C ALA A 192 5.56 16.75 1.38
N HIS A 193 5.40 15.42 1.44
CA HIS A 193 4.90 14.65 0.30
C HIS A 193 3.50 15.13 -0.12
N SER A 194 3.21 15.10 -1.42
CA SER A 194 1.94 15.57 -2.01
C SER A 194 0.69 14.90 -1.44
N SER A 195 0.83 13.74 -0.78
CA SER A 195 -0.25 13.09 -0.03
C SER A 195 -0.83 13.95 1.08
N VAL A 196 -0.04 14.86 1.67
CA VAL A 196 -0.52 15.78 2.71
C VAL A 196 -1.48 16.81 2.13
N GLU A 197 -1.12 17.40 0.98
CA GLU A 197 -2.01 18.29 0.24
C GLU A 197 -3.29 17.56 -0.18
N LYS A 198 -3.14 16.35 -0.73
CA LYS A 198 -4.27 15.50 -1.13
C LYS A 198 -5.19 15.16 0.05
N ALA A 199 -4.63 14.90 1.24
CA ALA A 199 -5.41 14.67 2.44
C ALA A 199 -6.25 15.91 2.81
N GLY A 200 -5.66 17.11 2.75
CA GLY A 200 -6.37 18.37 2.95
C GLY A 200 -7.51 18.59 1.96
N LEU A 201 -7.25 18.34 0.67
CA LEU A 201 -8.24 18.43 -0.41
C LEU A 201 -9.43 17.49 -0.19
N ILE A 202 -9.17 16.21 0.13
CA ILE A 202 -10.23 15.22 0.40
C ILE A 202 -11.00 15.59 1.68
N ALA A 203 -10.29 16.05 2.71
CA ALA A 203 -10.87 16.32 4.02
C ALA A 203 -11.56 17.70 4.12
N LEU A 204 -11.43 18.54 3.10
CA LEU A 204 -11.85 19.96 3.11
C LEU A 204 -11.27 20.73 4.31
N VAL A 205 -10.05 20.38 4.74
CA VAL A 205 -9.31 21.08 5.80
C VAL A 205 -8.28 21.99 5.14
N LYS A 206 -8.23 23.25 5.57
CA LYS A 206 -7.23 24.20 5.05
C LYS A 206 -5.83 23.70 5.41
N MET A 207 -4.98 23.49 4.41
CA MET A 207 -3.58 23.13 4.62
C MET A 207 -2.69 24.35 4.41
N LYS A 208 -1.76 24.58 5.34
CA LYS A 208 -0.68 25.56 5.19
C LYS A 208 0.67 24.85 5.21
N PHE A 209 1.45 25.08 4.18
CA PHE A 209 2.82 24.59 4.07
C PHE A 209 3.79 25.67 4.54
N LEU A 210 4.63 25.32 5.52
CA LEU A 210 5.53 26.25 6.20
C LEU A 210 6.94 26.14 5.62
N PRO A 211 7.65 27.27 5.46
CA PRO A 211 9.01 27.26 4.91
C PRO A 211 9.97 26.54 5.85
N VAL A 212 10.92 25.80 5.28
CA VAL A 212 12.00 25.12 6.01
C VAL A 212 13.29 25.93 6.03
N GLY A 213 14.16 25.65 7.01
CA GLY A 213 15.52 26.17 7.04
C GLY A 213 16.46 25.51 6.01
N GLU A 214 17.74 25.88 6.04
CA GLU A 214 18.76 25.41 5.07
C GLU A 214 18.95 23.89 5.04
N ASN A 215 18.66 23.21 6.16
CA ASN A 215 18.75 21.75 6.26
C ASN A 215 17.45 21.04 5.86
N PHE A 216 16.50 21.76 5.24
CA PHE A 216 15.18 21.26 4.86
C PHE A 216 14.35 20.72 6.04
N ALA A 217 14.51 21.33 7.22
CA ALA A 217 13.76 21.03 8.43
C ALA A 217 12.93 22.25 8.89
N LEU A 218 11.77 21.98 9.50
CA LEU A 218 10.93 22.99 10.15
C LEU A 218 11.55 23.51 11.46
#